data_AF-A0A1Y5E2Q3-F1
#
_entry.id   AF-A0A1Y5E2Q3-F1
#
_cell.length_a   1.000
_cell.length_b   1.000
_cell.length_c   1.000
_cell.angle_alpha   90.00
_cell.angle_beta   90.00
_cell.angle_gamma   90.00
#
_symmetry.space_group_name_H-M   'P 1'
#
loop_
_entity.id
_entity.type
_entity.pdbx_description
1 polymer ?
#
loop_
_entity_poly.entity_id
_entity_poly.type
_entity_poly.pdbx_seq_one_letter_code
_entity_poly.pdbx_strand_id
1 'polypeptide(L)'
;MRGFTAKKTGFLTTILLLIILFPVRGMAMPIDPGFDLFSTPDGSAIIDLGGILGVVPFESDPIGPGNTDTIVERLTGLPDGGTGTIEIELVALSLQSVDPVGVGGVFFDIDIILDDTAPSLGQINILTHDSTGGTYNSFIDIFVEIIFTEVGNPLNMITNLFDFTATTTGSRWSHTPSPDYPVDPSYPSGNFYAGILDQTGPHRTLVPSVIPLPAAFPLFAGALFLMGLRGWRRKQTAS
;
A
#
# COMPACT_ATOMS: atom_id res chain seq x y z
N MET A 1 -4.37 -79.92 58.25
CA MET A 1 -5.35 -78.90 58.68
C MET A 1 -4.62 -77.73 59.33
N ARG A 2 -4.47 -76.62 58.60
CA ARG A 2 -4.25 -75.25 59.11
C ARG A 2 -4.46 -74.34 57.91
N GLY A 3 -5.56 -73.59 57.95
CA GLY A 3 -5.94 -72.66 56.89
C GLY A 3 -5.12 -71.39 56.94
N PHE A 4 -4.92 -70.77 55.78
CA PHE A 4 -4.52 -69.38 55.70
C PHE A 4 -5.29 -68.71 54.56
N THR A 5 -6.26 -67.87 54.97
CA THR A 5 -7.04 -66.98 54.12
C THR A 5 -6.32 -65.63 54.11
N ALA A 6 -5.92 -65.12 52.95
CA ALA A 6 -5.39 -63.75 52.85
C ALA A 6 -5.82 -63.05 51.55
N LYS A 7 -6.85 -62.21 51.72
CA LYS A 7 -7.11 -60.89 51.14
C LYS A 7 -6.75 -60.63 49.66
N LYS A 8 -7.81 -60.44 48.87
CA LYS A 8 -7.82 -59.66 47.63
C LYS A 8 -7.60 -58.18 47.98
N THR A 9 -6.48 -57.61 47.53
CA THR A 9 -6.24 -56.16 47.55
C THR A 9 -6.26 -55.67 46.12
N GLY A 10 -7.34 -55.00 45.74
CA GLY A 10 -7.45 -54.33 44.45
C GLY A 10 -6.47 -53.15 44.41
N PHE A 11 -5.59 -53.16 43.42
CA PHE A 11 -4.82 -51.98 43.03
C PHE A 11 -5.50 -51.43 41.77
N LEU A 12 -6.40 -50.46 41.98
CA LEU A 12 -6.86 -49.57 40.93
C LEU A 12 -5.70 -48.61 40.66
N THR A 13 -4.85 -48.93 39.68
CA THR A 13 -3.76 -48.04 39.27
C THR A 13 -4.35 -46.97 38.36
N THR A 14 -4.77 -45.86 38.95
CA THR A 14 -5.12 -44.63 38.25
C THR A 14 -3.87 -44.12 37.54
N ILE A 15 -3.78 -44.31 36.22
CA ILE A 15 -2.73 -43.67 35.40
C ILE A 15 -3.09 -42.18 35.36
N LEU A 16 -2.41 -41.40 36.21
CA LEU A 16 -2.40 -39.95 36.16
C LEU A 16 -1.65 -39.55 34.88
N LEU A 17 -2.39 -39.19 33.84
CA LEU A 17 -1.84 -38.60 32.62
C LEU A 17 -1.35 -37.18 32.95
N LEU A 18 -0.09 -37.07 33.37
CA LEU A 18 0.60 -35.80 33.53
C LEU A 18 0.84 -35.23 32.12
N ILE A 19 -0.14 -34.48 31.60
CA ILE A 19 0.05 -33.65 30.41
C ILE A 19 1.01 -32.54 30.84
N ILE A 20 2.30 -32.72 30.56
CA ILE A 20 3.30 -31.68 30.70
C ILE A 20 2.97 -30.64 29.63
N LEU A 21 2.28 -29.58 30.04
CA LEU A 21 2.14 -28.33 29.29
C LEU A 21 3.53 -27.70 29.19
N PHE A 22 4.37 -28.18 28.28
CA PHE A 22 5.47 -27.37 27.80
C PHE A 22 4.83 -26.16 27.11
N PRO A 23 5.14 -24.93 27.51
CA PRO A 23 4.72 -23.78 26.74
C PRO A 23 5.37 -23.92 25.36
N VAL A 24 4.54 -24.18 24.33
CA VAL A 24 4.96 -23.99 22.95
C VAL A 24 5.21 -22.49 22.85
N ARG A 25 6.49 -22.09 22.88
CA ARG A 25 6.85 -20.74 22.47
C ARG A 25 6.43 -20.66 21.00
N GLY A 26 5.41 -19.86 20.70
CA GLY A 26 5.14 -19.48 19.32
C GLY A 26 6.42 -18.82 18.80
N MET A 27 7.17 -19.55 17.98
CA MET A 27 8.24 -18.94 17.22
C MET A 27 7.58 -17.97 16.24
N ALA A 28 8.22 -16.84 15.96
CA ALA A 28 7.67 -15.93 14.96
C ALA A 28 7.78 -16.62 13.59
N MET A 29 6.99 -16.23 12.61
CA MET A 29 7.19 -16.79 11.26
C MET A 29 8.24 -15.96 10.54
N PRO A 30 9.09 -16.54 9.67
CA PRO A 30 9.99 -15.71 8.85
C PRO A 30 9.17 -14.74 7.98
N ILE A 31 9.80 -13.61 7.62
CA ILE A 31 9.28 -12.72 6.57
C ILE A 31 10.03 -13.08 5.30
N ASP A 32 9.33 -13.56 4.30
CA ASP A 32 9.92 -13.91 3.01
C ASP A 32 9.85 -12.73 2.04
N PRO A 33 10.71 -12.70 1.01
CA PRO A 33 10.47 -11.88 -0.18
C PRO A 33 9.06 -12.11 -0.72
N GLY A 34 8.47 -11.09 -1.32
CA GLY A 34 7.09 -11.16 -1.79
C GLY A 34 6.49 -9.80 -2.05
N PHE A 35 5.17 -9.72 -2.11
CA PHE A 35 4.45 -8.51 -2.48
C PHE A 35 3.51 -8.03 -1.37
N ASP A 36 3.35 -6.72 -1.28
CA ASP A 36 2.26 -6.07 -0.58
C ASP A 36 1.31 -5.46 -1.63
N LEU A 37 0.02 -5.78 -1.51
CA LEU A 37 -1.02 -5.38 -2.44
C LEU A 37 -1.93 -4.37 -1.73
N PHE A 38 -1.99 -3.15 -2.26
CA PHE A 38 -2.82 -2.08 -1.71
C PHE A 38 -3.88 -1.63 -2.70
N SER A 39 -4.98 -1.16 -2.14
CA SER A 39 -6.10 -0.57 -2.88
C SER A 39 -6.43 0.78 -2.25
N THR A 40 -6.73 1.76 -3.08
CA THR A 40 -7.12 3.12 -2.70
C THR A 40 -8.65 3.22 -2.71
N PRO A 41 -9.31 3.39 -1.56
CA PRO A 41 -10.73 3.70 -1.54
C PRO A 41 -11.05 5.00 -2.30
N ASP A 42 -12.22 5.07 -2.91
CA ASP A 42 -12.66 6.23 -3.71
C ASP A 42 -12.48 7.56 -2.97
N GLY A 43 -11.78 8.50 -3.60
CA GLY A 43 -11.52 9.84 -3.07
C GLY A 43 -10.65 9.91 -1.81
N SER A 44 -10.03 8.80 -1.40
CA SER A 44 -9.19 8.76 -0.20
C SER A 44 -7.75 9.22 -0.46
N ALA A 45 -7.27 9.10 -1.69
CA ALA A 45 -6.01 9.68 -2.11
C ALA A 45 -6.24 11.15 -2.47
N ILE A 46 -5.55 12.03 -1.74
CA ILE A 46 -5.66 13.48 -1.92
C ILE A 46 -4.27 13.99 -2.25
N ILE A 47 -4.10 14.53 -3.45
CA ILE A 47 -2.81 15.06 -3.90
C ILE A 47 -2.96 16.55 -4.18
N ASP A 48 -2.10 17.35 -3.56
CA ASP A 48 -1.99 18.77 -3.86
C ASP A 48 -1.05 18.95 -5.06
N LEU A 49 -1.63 19.10 -6.24
CA LEU A 49 -0.91 19.43 -7.47
C LEU A 49 -0.59 20.93 -7.56
N GLY A 50 -1.02 21.72 -6.58
CA GLY A 50 -0.70 23.13 -6.45
C GLY A 50 -1.23 24.03 -7.56
N GLY A 51 -0.85 25.30 -7.47
CA GLY A 51 -1.20 26.31 -8.47
C GLY A 51 -2.71 26.42 -8.70
N ILE A 52 -3.13 26.32 -9.97
CA ILE A 52 -4.54 26.41 -10.39
C ILE A 52 -5.28 25.07 -10.18
N LEU A 53 -4.54 23.95 -10.17
CA LEU A 53 -5.10 22.61 -10.01
C LEU A 53 -5.53 22.37 -8.56
N GLY A 54 -4.75 22.87 -7.61
CA GLY A 54 -5.00 22.70 -6.19
C GLY A 54 -5.04 21.23 -5.79
N VAL A 55 -5.98 20.91 -4.90
CA VAL A 55 -6.14 19.58 -4.31
C VAL A 55 -7.08 18.74 -5.18
N VAL A 56 -6.59 17.61 -5.68
CA VAL A 56 -7.34 16.69 -6.52
C VAL A 56 -7.56 15.36 -5.78
N PRO A 57 -8.81 14.88 -5.66
CA PRO A 57 -9.11 13.55 -5.16
C PRO A 57 -8.87 12.50 -6.25
N PHE A 58 -8.25 11.40 -5.86
CA PHE A 58 -7.97 10.24 -6.69
C PHE A 58 -8.67 9.00 -6.15
N GLU A 59 -8.92 8.06 -7.05
CA GLU A 59 -9.44 6.73 -6.78
C GLU A 59 -8.57 5.66 -7.46
N SER A 60 -8.84 4.41 -7.09
CA SER A 60 -8.18 3.24 -7.66
C SER A 60 -8.43 3.14 -9.16
N ASP A 61 -7.36 2.92 -9.93
CA ASP A 61 -7.43 2.35 -11.27
C ASP A 61 -6.76 0.96 -11.23
N PRO A 62 -7.52 -0.12 -10.97
CA PRO A 62 -6.91 -1.40 -10.62
C PRO A 62 -6.00 -1.98 -11.71
N ILE A 63 -4.75 -2.28 -11.33
CA ILE A 63 -3.71 -2.87 -12.20
C ILE A 63 -3.25 -4.25 -11.73
N GLY A 64 -3.77 -4.71 -10.58
CA GLY A 64 -3.46 -6.00 -9.96
C GLY A 64 -4.69 -6.83 -9.61
N PRO A 65 -4.52 -7.93 -8.84
CA PRO A 65 -5.64 -8.77 -8.43
C PRO A 65 -6.61 -8.03 -7.49
N GLY A 66 -7.90 -8.36 -7.56
CA GLY A 66 -8.93 -7.65 -6.79
C GLY A 66 -9.06 -6.20 -7.23
N ASN A 67 -9.00 -5.27 -6.27
CA ASN A 67 -9.00 -3.81 -6.52
C ASN A 67 -7.61 -3.21 -6.29
N THR A 68 -6.55 -3.97 -6.52
CA THR A 68 -5.18 -3.51 -6.27
C THR A 68 -4.75 -2.49 -7.32
N ASP A 69 -4.35 -1.31 -6.86
CA ASP A 69 -3.78 -0.23 -7.68
C ASP A 69 -2.30 0.03 -7.39
N THR A 70 -1.80 -0.44 -6.24
CA THR A 70 -0.44 -0.18 -5.78
C THR A 70 0.20 -1.49 -5.33
N ILE A 71 1.35 -1.84 -5.91
CA ILE A 71 2.06 -3.10 -5.64
C ILE A 71 3.48 -2.77 -5.21
N VAL A 72 3.85 -3.19 -4.00
CA VAL A 72 5.21 -3.07 -3.48
C VAL A 72 5.83 -4.46 -3.40
N GLU A 73 6.99 -4.64 -4.00
CA GLU A 73 7.81 -5.84 -3.87
C GLU A 73 8.81 -5.69 -2.73
N ARG A 74 8.92 -6.72 -1.89
CA ARG A 74 9.99 -6.92 -0.93
C ARG A 74 11.04 -7.82 -1.56
N LEU A 75 12.23 -7.26 -1.79
CA LEU A 75 13.33 -7.89 -2.49
C LEU A 75 14.09 -8.89 -1.60
N THR A 76 14.02 -8.70 -0.29
CA THR A 76 14.68 -9.53 0.72
C THR A 76 13.70 -9.96 1.80
N GLY A 77 14.14 -10.86 2.68
CA GLY A 77 13.37 -11.34 3.81
C GLY A 77 14.14 -11.23 5.13
N LEU A 78 13.48 -11.57 6.22
CA LEU A 78 14.06 -11.71 7.54
C LEU A 78 13.82 -13.13 8.08
N PRO A 79 14.80 -13.72 8.79
CA PRO A 79 14.61 -15.01 9.43
C PRO A 79 13.50 -14.94 10.49
N ASP A 80 13.09 -16.10 10.98
CA ASP A 80 12.18 -16.22 12.13
C ASP A 80 12.63 -15.34 13.31
N GLY A 81 11.72 -14.47 13.74
CA GLY A 81 11.92 -13.52 14.84
C GLY A 81 12.93 -12.41 14.53
N GLY A 82 13.40 -12.34 13.28
CA GLY A 82 14.33 -11.34 12.81
C GLY A 82 13.71 -9.95 12.80
N THR A 83 14.53 -8.96 13.15
CA THR A 83 14.29 -7.55 12.95
C THR A 83 15.37 -6.98 12.03
N GLY A 84 15.11 -5.82 11.43
CA GLY A 84 16.06 -5.17 10.54
C GLY A 84 15.42 -4.69 9.24
N THR A 85 16.29 -4.42 8.27
CA THR A 85 15.92 -3.78 7.01
C THR A 85 15.58 -4.82 5.94
N ILE A 86 14.46 -4.59 5.27
CA ILE A 86 14.03 -5.24 4.03
C ILE A 86 14.05 -4.18 2.93
N GLU A 87 14.70 -4.47 1.82
CA GLU A 87 14.70 -3.60 0.64
C GLU A 87 13.39 -3.79 -0.13
N ILE A 88 12.81 -2.68 -0.59
CA ILE A 88 11.54 -2.70 -1.32
C ILE A 88 11.60 -1.90 -2.62
N GLU A 89 10.72 -2.24 -3.54
CA GLU A 89 10.47 -1.52 -4.79
C GLU A 89 8.97 -1.36 -5.00
N LEU A 90 8.51 -0.16 -5.39
CA LEU A 90 7.14 0.02 -5.87
C LEU A 90 7.12 -0.36 -7.35
N VAL A 91 6.48 -1.48 -7.66
CA VAL A 91 6.51 -2.11 -8.99
C VAL A 91 5.24 -1.87 -9.80
N ALA A 92 4.17 -1.39 -9.16
CA ALA A 92 3.00 -0.87 -9.85
C ALA A 92 2.31 0.24 -9.03
N LEU A 93 1.82 1.26 -9.74
CA LEU A 93 0.93 2.31 -9.24
C LEU A 93 0.03 2.72 -10.40
N SER A 94 -1.29 2.78 -10.21
CA SER A 94 -2.23 3.39 -11.15
C SER A 94 -3.41 4.03 -10.41
N LEU A 95 -3.53 5.34 -10.49
CA LEU A 95 -4.61 6.10 -9.89
C LEU A 95 -5.23 7.03 -10.93
N GLN A 96 -6.52 7.30 -10.81
CA GLN A 96 -7.23 8.26 -11.67
C GLN A 96 -7.98 9.30 -10.84
N SER A 97 -8.16 10.51 -11.38
CA SER A 97 -8.98 11.55 -10.76
C SER A 97 -10.45 11.11 -10.69
N VAL A 98 -11.09 11.34 -9.53
CA VAL A 98 -12.52 10.99 -9.34
C VAL A 98 -13.44 11.77 -10.29
N ASP A 99 -13.11 13.03 -10.55
CA ASP A 99 -13.85 13.92 -11.44
C ASP A 99 -12.87 14.68 -12.36
N PRO A 100 -13.29 15.04 -13.59
CA PRO A 100 -12.48 15.87 -14.45
C PRO A 100 -12.10 17.22 -13.80
N VAL A 101 -10.82 17.58 -13.87
CA VAL A 101 -10.27 18.78 -13.24
C VAL A 101 -10.25 19.95 -14.23
N GLY A 102 -10.90 21.06 -13.84
CA GLY A 102 -11.00 22.26 -14.67
C GLY A 102 -9.77 23.18 -14.57
N VAL A 103 -9.09 23.43 -15.70
CA VAL A 103 -7.98 24.38 -15.80
C VAL A 103 -8.21 25.33 -16.97
N GLY A 104 -8.35 26.63 -16.68
CA GLY A 104 -8.49 27.65 -17.73
C GLY A 104 -9.70 27.44 -18.66
N GLY A 105 -10.77 26.80 -18.17
CA GLY A 105 -11.99 26.51 -18.94
C GLY A 105 -11.94 25.22 -19.77
N VAL A 106 -10.89 24.42 -19.63
CA VAL A 106 -10.75 23.08 -20.21
C VAL A 106 -10.77 22.06 -19.08
N PHE A 107 -11.38 20.89 -19.29
CA PHE A 107 -11.41 19.80 -18.32
C PHE A 107 -10.44 18.70 -18.71
N PHE A 108 -9.74 18.16 -17.72
CA PHE A 108 -8.79 17.08 -17.89
C PHE A 108 -9.14 15.93 -16.95
N ASP A 109 -9.09 14.71 -17.48
CA ASP A 109 -8.93 13.52 -16.65
C ASP A 109 -7.44 13.42 -16.29
N ILE A 110 -7.12 13.05 -15.05
CA ILE A 110 -5.75 12.98 -14.55
C ILE A 110 -5.45 11.56 -14.09
N ASP A 111 -4.41 10.97 -14.68
CA ASP A 111 -3.89 9.65 -14.28
C ASP A 111 -2.52 9.81 -13.61
N ILE A 112 -2.22 8.95 -12.64
CA ILE A 112 -0.92 8.83 -11.99
C ILE A 112 -0.45 7.40 -12.13
N ILE A 113 0.68 7.21 -12.82
CA ILE A 113 1.32 5.93 -13.03
C ILE A 113 2.78 5.96 -12.61
N LEU A 114 3.41 4.81 -12.40
CA LEU A 114 4.87 4.76 -12.20
C LEU A 114 5.65 5.28 -13.41
N ASP A 115 6.73 6.01 -13.14
CA ASP A 115 7.76 6.32 -14.14
C ASP A 115 8.58 5.04 -14.43
N ASP A 116 8.55 4.55 -15.67
CA ASP A 116 9.27 3.35 -16.08
C ASP A 116 10.78 3.57 -16.29
N THR A 117 11.22 4.83 -16.26
CA THR A 117 12.62 5.23 -16.46
C THR A 117 13.41 5.35 -15.15
N ALA A 118 12.71 5.42 -14.01
CA ALA A 118 13.32 5.58 -12.69
C ALA A 118 12.68 4.61 -11.66
N PRO A 119 13.45 3.66 -11.09
CA PRO A 119 12.89 2.72 -10.13
C PRO A 119 12.54 3.43 -8.81
N SER A 120 11.34 3.14 -8.30
CA SER A 120 10.86 3.65 -7.03
C SER A 120 11.31 2.75 -5.88
N LEU A 121 12.46 3.07 -5.29
CA LEU A 121 13.15 2.23 -4.30
C LEU A 121 12.96 2.74 -2.88
N GLY A 122 12.94 1.80 -1.93
CA GLY A 122 12.75 2.11 -0.52
C GLY A 122 13.22 1.01 0.41
N GLN A 123 12.88 1.19 1.69
CA GLN A 123 13.15 0.22 2.73
C GLN A 123 12.03 0.13 3.76
N ILE A 124 11.82 -1.08 4.27
CA ILE A 124 11.04 -1.37 5.47
C ILE A 124 12.03 -1.75 6.57
N ASN A 125 11.96 -1.08 7.72
CA ASN A 125 12.72 -1.44 8.91
C ASN A 125 11.77 -2.04 9.96
N ILE A 126 11.85 -3.37 10.15
CA ILE A 126 11.07 -4.11 11.14
C ILE A 126 11.62 -3.81 12.54
N LEU A 127 10.77 -3.21 13.39
CA LEU A 127 11.11 -2.81 14.75
C LEU A 127 10.78 -3.89 15.77
N THR A 128 9.61 -4.52 15.61
CA THR A 128 9.17 -5.66 16.43
C THR A 128 8.56 -6.73 15.54
N HIS A 129 8.66 -7.97 15.99
CA HIS A 129 8.23 -9.14 15.25
C HIS A 129 7.93 -10.29 16.23
N ASP A 130 6.70 -10.78 16.22
CA ASP A 130 6.25 -11.98 16.91
C ASP A 130 5.43 -12.91 15.98
N SER A 131 4.79 -13.94 16.54
CA SER A 131 3.99 -14.91 15.76
C SER A 131 2.73 -14.34 15.10
N THR A 132 2.33 -13.12 15.44
CA THR A 132 1.11 -12.47 14.93
C THR A 132 1.40 -11.26 14.05
N GLY A 133 2.58 -10.65 14.20
CA GLY A 133 3.01 -9.50 13.43
C GLY A 133 3.98 -8.64 14.21
N GLY A 134 3.90 -7.32 14.03
CA GLY A 134 4.73 -6.40 14.79
C GLY A 134 4.62 -4.97 14.31
N THR A 135 5.71 -4.22 14.45
CA THR A 135 5.79 -2.83 14.00
C THR A 135 6.98 -2.58 13.07
N TYR A 136 6.85 -1.57 12.22
CA TYR A 136 7.88 -1.19 11.26
C TYR A 136 7.90 0.32 11.03
N ASN A 137 9.04 0.81 10.54
CA ASN A 137 9.12 2.08 9.83
C ASN A 137 9.35 1.80 8.35
N SER A 138 8.96 2.71 7.47
CA SER A 138 9.34 2.61 6.07
C SER A 138 9.63 3.98 5.47
N PHE A 139 10.41 3.96 4.40
CA PHE A 139 10.45 5.04 3.44
C PHE A 139 10.51 4.46 2.03
N ILE A 140 10.02 5.21 1.05
CA ILE A 140 10.19 4.89 -0.36
C ILE A 140 10.24 6.19 -1.14
N ASP A 141 11.24 6.31 -2.01
CA ASP A 141 11.28 7.37 -3.01
C ASP A 141 10.45 6.89 -4.21
N ILE A 142 9.44 7.68 -4.56
CA ILE A 142 8.44 7.35 -5.56
C ILE A 142 8.61 8.30 -6.74
N PHE A 143 8.71 7.73 -7.93
CA PHE A 143 8.79 8.44 -9.21
C PHE A 143 7.55 8.08 -10.03
N VAL A 144 6.79 9.10 -10.44
CA VAL A 144 5.53 8.93 -11.16
C VAL A 144 5.45 9.83 -12.38
N GLU A 145 4.64 9.39 -13.34
CA GLU A 145 4.09 10.24 -14.39
C GLU A 145 2.69 10.69 -13.99
N ILE A 146 2.43 11.99 -14.13
CA ILE A 146 1.10 12.59 -14.05
C ILE A 146 0.66 12.93 -15.47
N ILE A 147 -0.39 12.26 -15.93
CA ILE A 147 -0.90 12.35 -17.29
C ILE A 147 -2.21 13.13 -17.25
N PHE A 148 -2.28 14.22 -18.01
CA PHE A 148 -3.48 15.03 -18.17
C PHE A 148 -4.06 14.75 -19.56
N THR A 149 -5.28 14.23 -19.62
CA THR A 149 -5.99 13.93 -20.87
C THR A 149 -7.17 14.89 -21.03
N GLU A 150 -7.19 15.72 -22.08
CA GLU A 150 -8.30 16.66 -22.29
C GLU A 150 -9.60 15.92 -22.62
N VAL A 151 -10.65 16.11 -21.81
CA VAL A 151 -11.96 15.46 -21.97
C VAL A 151 -12.59 15.76 -23.35
N GLY A 152 -12.45 17.00 -23.82
CA GLY A 152 -13.01 17.45 -25.10
C GLY A 152 -12.19 17.03 -26.33
N ASN A 153 -10.95 16.58 -26.13
CA ASN A 153 -10.04 16.18 -27.19
C ASN A 153 -8.96 15.23 -26.63
N PRO A 154 -9.25 13.92 -26.48
CA PRO A 154 -8.34 12.96 -25.83
C PRO A 154 -6.98 12.78 -26.51
N LEU A 155 -6.80 13.30 -27.74
CA LEU A 155 -5.48 13.34 -28.40
C LEU A 155 -4.56 14.43 -27.82
N ASN A 156 -5.10 15.37 -27.06
CA ASN A 156 -4.34 16.38 -26.34
C ASN A 156 -4.00 15.85 -24.95
N MET A 157 -2.87 15.15 -24.87
CA MET A 157 -2.31 14.61 -23.64
C MET A 157 -1.06 15.40 -23.23
N ILE A 158 -0.90 15.55 -21.92
CA ILE A 158 0.25 16.23 -21.34
C ILE A 158 0.77 15.40 -20.17
N THR A 159 2.02 14.97 -20.25
CA THR A 159 2.67 14.14 -19.22
C THR A 159 3.73 14.95 -18.47
N ASN A 160 3.80 14.77 -17.15
CA ASN A 160 4.85 15.35 -16.30
C ASN A 160 5.41 14.32 -15.35
N LEU A 161 6.71 14.43 -15.09
CA LEU A 161 7.37 13.64 -14.05
C LEU A 161 7.23 14.33 -12.69
N PHE A 162 7.00 13.52 -11.67
CA PHE A 162 6.93 13.96 -10.29
C PHE A 162 7.61 12.95 -9.37
N ASP A 163 8.30 13.45 -8.36
CA ASP A 163 8.96 12.63 -7.36
C ASP A 163 8.57 13.06 -5.94
N PHE A 164 8.47 12.09 -5.04
CA PHE A 164 8.24 12.34 -3.62
C PHE A 164 8.67 11.15 -2.76
N THR A 165 8.97 11.41 -1.50
CA THR A 165 9.25 10.36 -0.53
C THR A 165 8.03 10.09 0.35
N ALA A 166 7.52 8.86 0.34
CA ALA A 166 6.53 8.40 1.31
C ALA A 166 7.24 7.79 2.52
N THR A 167 6.79 8.11 3.74
CA THR A 167 7.37 7.56 4.98
C THR A 167 6.29 7.08 5.94
N THR A 168 6.60 6.05 6.71
CA THR A 168 5.76 5.59 7.82
C THR A 168 6.59 5.34 9.07
N THR A 169 6.03 5.59 10.25
CA THR A 169 6.73 5.41 11.53
C THR A 169 5.87 4.66 12.53
N GLY A 170 6.39 3.57 13.07
CA GLY A 170 5.74 2.74 14.10
C GLY A 170 4.45 2.06 13.62
N SER A 171 4.30 1.88 12.31
CA SER A 171 3.14 1.25 11.69
C SER A 171 3.08 -0.22 12.06
N ARG A 172 1.88 -0.78 12.14
CA ARG A 172 1.67 -2.20 12.44
C ARG A 172 1.60 -3.03 11.16
N TRP A 173 2.01 -4.29 11.26
CA TRP A 173 1.89 -5.31 10.22
C TRP A 173 1.46 -6.64 10.85
N SER A 174 0.96 -7.58 10.05
CA SER A 174 0.54 -8.92 10.49
C SER A 174 1.08 -10.05 9.63
N HIS A 175 1.13 -11.25 10.20
CA HIS A 175 1.30 -12.52 9.50
C HIS A 175 -0.01 -13.07 8.90
N THR A 176 -1.16 -12.53 9.32
CA THR A 176 -2.48 -12.96 8.85
C THR A 176 -3.08 -11.88 7.97
N PRO A 177 -3.54 -12.21 6.75
CA PRO A 177 -4.19 -11.24 5.88
C PRO A 177 -5.53 -10.75 6.46
N SER A 178 -5.96 -9.58 6.01
CA SER A 178 -7.37 -9.16 6.15
C SER A 178 -8.27 -10.13 5.38
N PRO A 179 -9.54 -10.34 5.81
CA PRO A 179 -10.50 -11.15 5.05
C PRO A 179 -10.64 -10.74 3.56
N ASP A 180 -10.41 -9.47 3.24
CA ASP A 180 -10.56 -8.92 1.89
C ASP A 180 -9.23 -8.86 1.10
N TYR A 181 -8.13 -9.38 1.66
CA TYR A 181 -6.84 -9.36 0.98
C TYR A 181 -6.87 -10.28 -0.25
N PRO A 182 -6.47 -9.79 -1.45
CA PRO A 182 -6.49 -10.60 -2.66
C PRO A 182 -5.48 -11.74 -2.58
N VAL A 183 -5.91 -12.94 -2.95
CA VAL A 183 -5.05 -14.14 -2.97
C VAL A 183 -4.71 -14.47 -4.42
N ASP A 184 -3.45 -14.23 -4.80
CA ASP A 184 -2.92 -14.55 -6.12
C ASP A 184 -1.52 -15.20 -5.99
N PRO A 185 -1.30 -16.43 -6.53
CA PRO A 185 0.00 -17.09 -6.49
C PRO A 185 1.14 -16.32 -7.19
N SER A 186 0.82 -15.41 -8.11
CA SER A 186 1.79 -14.56 -8.80
C SER A 186 2.32 -13.45 -7.89
N TYR A 187 1.61 -13.14 -6.80
CA TYR A 187 1.94 -12.12 -5.82
C TYR A 187 1.99 -12.71 -4.41
N PRO A 188 2.94 -13.62 -4.11
CA PRO A 188 3.04 -14.23 -2.80
C PRO A 188 3.31 -13.17 -1.73
N SER A 189 2.53 -13.17 -0.66
CA SER A 189 2.62 -12.18 0.42
C SER A 189 3.80 -12.37 1.36
N GLY A 190 4.59 -13.44 1.24
CA GLY A 190 5.78 -13.70 2.06
C GLY A 190 5.55 -13.62 3.59
N ASN A 191 4.36 -13.96 4.06
CA ASN A 191 3.93 -13.84 5.46
C ASN A 191 3.99 -12.40 6.03
N PHE A 192 3.94 -11.38 5.19
CA PHE A 192 3.94 -10.00 5.65
C PHE A 192 2.76 -9.25 5.03
N TYR A 193 1.97 -8.63 5.89
CA TYR A 193 0.84 -7.81 5.48
C TYR A 193 0.85 -6.48 6.23
N ALA A 194 1.24 -5.40 5.54
CA ALA A 194 1.27 -4.06 6.11
C ALA A 194 -0.13 -3.51 6.45
N GLY A 195 -0.26 -2.77 7.55
CA GLY A 195 -1.43 -1.93 7.83
C GLY A 195 -2.72 -2.62 8.30
N ILE A 196 -2.69 -3.92 8.63
CA ILE A 196 -3.91 -4.73 8.85
C ILE A 196 -4.46 -4.70 10.29
N LEU A 197 -3.65 -4.42 11.32
CA LEU A 197 -4.07 -4.54 12.73
C LEU A 197 -4.61 -3.22 13.31
N ASP A 198 -5.78 -2.78 12.83
CA ASP A 198 -6.86 -2.06 13.55
C ASP A 198 -7.92 -1.49 12.56
N GLN A 199 -8.49 -2.31 11.67
CA GLN A 199 -9.63 -1.92 10.80
C GLN A 199 -11.01 -2.01 11.50
N THR A 200 -11.10 -1.74 12.81
CA THR A 200 -12.41 -1.48 13.47
C THR A 200 -12.79 0.01 13.46
N GLY A 201 -12.04 0.85 12.75
CA GLY A 201 -12.35 2.26 12.52
C GLY A 201 -12.31 2.60 11.03
N PRO A 202 -12.90 3.75 10.62
CA PRO A 202 -12.80 4.23 9.24
C PRO A 202 -11.33 4.21 8.82
N HIS A 203 -11.05 3.60 7.67
CA HIS A 203 -9.72 3.41 7.11
C HIS A 203 -8.85 4.63 7.42
N ARG A 204 -7.72 4.43 8.11
CA ARG A 204 -6.75 5.51 8.29
C ARG A 204 -6.29 5.89 6.90
N THR A 205 -6.87 6.97 6.40
CA THR A 205 -6.31 7.76 5.32
C THR A 205 -4.87 8.02 5.73
N LEU A 206 -3.90 7.54 4.94
CA LEU A 206 -2.55 8.06 5.03
C LEU A 206 -2.72 9.57 4.96
N VAL A 207 -2.43 10.28 6.05
CA VAL A 207 -2.56 11.74 6.06
C VAL A 207 -1.70 12.21 4.90
N PRO A 208 -2.28 12.86 3.87
CA PRO A 208 -1.50 13.29 2.73
C PRO A 208 -0.37 14.13 3.27
N SER A 209 0.86 13.65 3.04
CA SER A 209 2.04 14.48 3.20
C SER A 209 1.79 15.70 2.32
N VAL A 210 1.77 16.89 2.91
CA VAL A 210 1.68 18.13 2.13
C VAL A 210 3.05 18.31 1.50
N ILE A 211 3.26 17.71 0.34
CA ILE A 211 4.53 17.77 -0.38
C ILE A 211 4.69 19.21 -0.89
N PRO A 212 5.72 19.96 -0.46
CA PRO A 212 5.95 21.29 -1.00
C PRO A 212 6.26 21.18 -2.49
N LEU A 213 5.49 21.91 -3.30
CA LEU A 213 5.54 21.86 -4.76
C LEU A 213 6.97 22.02 -5.30
N PRO A 214 7.41 21.17 -6.24
CA PRO A 214 8.59 21.46 -7.04
C PRO A 214 8.35 22.74 -7.85
N ALA A 215 9.40 23.55 -8.01
CA ALA A 215 9.32 24.87 -8.66
C ALA A 215 8.83 24.85 -10.12
N ALA A 216 8.71 23.66 -10.74
CA ALA A 216 8.22 23.47 -12.11
C ALA A 216 6.69 23.62 -12.25
N PHE A 217 5.91 23.35 -11.20
CA PHE A 217 4.45 23.31 -11.29
C PHE A 217 3.78 24.68 -11.57
N PRO A 218 4.23 25.80 -10.97
CA PRO A 218 3.69 27.12 -11.30
C PRO A 218 3.89 27.54 -12.76
N LEU A 219 4.98 27.11 -13.40
CA LEU A 219 5.21 27.35 -14.84
C LEU A 219 4.21 26.56 -15.68
N PHE A 220 3.81 25.38 -15.20
CA PHE A 220 2.89 24.49 -15.87
C PHE A 220 1.45 25.01 -15.88
N ALA A 221 0.97 25.47 -14.72
CA ALA A 221 -0.32 26.14 -14.62
C ALA A 221 -0.39 27.35 -15.58
N GLY A 222 0.73 28.06 -15.77
CA GLY A 222 0.86 29.09 -16.78
C GLY A 222 0.72 28.57 -18.22
N ALA A 223 1.37 27.46 -18.56
CA ALA A 223 1.29 26.85 -19.89
C ALA A 223 -0.12 26.34 -20.22
N LEU A 224 -0.78 25.63 -19.30
CA LEU A 224 -2.16 25.16 -19.45
C LEU A 224 -3.13 26.33 -19.61
N PHE A 225 -2.98 27.38 -18.81
CA PHE A 225 -3.78 28.60 -18.93
C PHE A 225 -3.63 29.27 -20.31
N LEU A 226 -2.40 29.34 -20.84
CA LEU A 226 -2.15 29.88 -22.18
C LEU A 226 -2.77 29.01 -23.29
N MET A 227 -2.80 27.68 -23.12
CA MET A 227 -3.47 26.78 -24.07
C MET A 227 -4.99 26.95 -24.03
N GLY A 228 -5.61 27.04 -22.86
CA GLY A 228 -7.04 27.32 -22.70
C GLY A 228 -7.46 28.62 -23.39
N LEU A 229 -6.67 29.69 -23.24
CA LEU A 229 -6.90 30.96 -23.92
C LEU A 229 -6.84 30.86 -25.46
N ARG A 230 -5.94 30.02 -26.00
CA ARG A 230 -5.85 29.78 -27.44
C ARG A 230 -7.04 28.97 -27.97
N GLY A 231 -7.50 27.97 -27.22
CA GLY A 231 -8.70 27.19 -27.55
C GLY A 231 -9.96 28.04 -27.60
N TRP A 232 -10.14 28.94 -26.62
CA TRP A 232 -11.27 29.85 -26.55
C TRP A 232 -11.34 30.82 -27.74
N ARG A 233 -10.20 31.40 -28.16
CA ARG A 233 -10.16 32.30 -29.33
C ARG A 233 -10.58 31.62 -30.64
N ARG A 234 -10.24 30.35 -30.84
CA ARG A 234 -10.64 29.62 -32.06
C ARG A 234 -12.14 29.40 -32.16
N LYS A 235 -12.82 29.20 -31.03
CA LYS A 235 -14.29 29.06 -31.00
C LYS A 235 -15.01 30.37 -31.36
N GLN A 236 -14.45 31.53 -31.00
CA GLN A 236 -15.05 32.83 -31.34
C GLN A 236 -14.96 33.20 -32.82
N THR A 237 -13.95 32.70 -33.54
CA THR A 237 -13.78 32.98 -34.98
C THR A 237 -14.60 32.06 -35.90
N ALA A 238 -15.25 31.03 -35.35
CA ALA A 238 -16.06 30.07 -36.11
C ALA A 238 -17.57 30.29 -35.96
N SER A 239 -17.99 31.41 -35.38
CA SER A 239 -19.39 31.88 -35.25
C SER A 239 -19.57 33.19 -36.03
#